data_AF-A0A0Q1HIM6-F1
#
_entry.id   AF-A0A0Q1HIM6-F1
#
_cell.length_a   1.000
_cell.length_b   1.000
_cell.length_c   1.000
_cell.angle_alpha   90.00
_cell.angle_beta   90.00
_cell.angle_gamma   90.00
#
_symmetry.space_group_name_H-M   'P 1'
#
loop_
_entity.id
_entity.type
_entity.pdbx_description
1 polymer ?
#
loop_
_entity_poly.entity_id
_entity_poly.type
_entity_poly.pdbx_seq_one_letter_code
_entity_poly.pdbx_strand_id
1 'polypeptide(L)'
;MFKNDLFTKSMLGVIALNLSILSATMLSNNDTHASVPNLPVNKDGSINVRLSNTETIDVNISRISTMDELDVNVEEIGGGFVRHGGPIPVKIED
;
A
#
# COMPACT_ATOMS: atom_id res chain seq x y z
N MET A 1 18.52 -34.84 55.16
CA MET A 1 17.45 -33.94 54.65
C MET A 1 17.88 -33.38 53.31
N PHE A 2 17.76 -34.13 52.20
CA PHE A 2 18.24 -33.71 50.86
C PHE A 2 17.44 -34.31 49.68
N LYS A 3 16.33 -35.02 49.92
CA LYS A 3 15.56 -35.64 48.83
C LYS A 3 14.69 -34.65 48.05
N ASN A 4 14.33 -33.51 48.66
CA ASN A 4 13.46 -32.49 48.03
C ASN A 4 14.18 -31.62 46.98
N ASP A 5 15.50 -31.71 46.89
CA ASP A 5 16.29 -30.88 45.95
C ASP A 5 16.43 -31.54 44.57
N LEU A 6 16.39 -32.88 44.51
CA LEU A 6 16.51 -33.63 43.26
C LEU A 6 15.26 -33.49 42.38
N PHE A 7 14.07 -33.57 42.98
CA PHE A 7 12.79 -33.39 42.29
C PHE A 7 12.66 -31.96 41.75
N THR A 8 13.03 -30.97 42.55
CA THR A 8 13.00 -29.56 42.15
C THR A 8 13.96 -29.29 40.99
N LYS A 9 15.20 -29.80 41.05
CA LYS A 9 16.18 -29.69 39.95
C LYS A 9 15.72 -30.40 38.68
N SER A 10 15.13 -31.59 38.80
CA SER A 10 14.58 -32.32 37.65
C SER A 10 13.42 -31.56 37.01
N MET A 11 12.48 -31.05 37.82
CA MET A 11 11.34 -30.27 37.34
C MET A 11 11.78 -28.96 36.66
N LEU A 12 12.77 -28.27 37.24
CA LEU A 12 13.34 -27.05 36.67
C LEU A 12 14.03 -27.31 35.33
N GLY A 13 14.72 -28.44 35.19
CA GLY A 13 15.35 -28.86 33.94
C GLY A 13 14.33 -29.09 32.82
N VAL A 14 13.20 -29.75 33.12
CA VAL A 14 12.13 -30.00 32.14
C VAL A 14 11.47 -28.69 31.68
N ILE A 15 11.21 -27.76 32.61
CA ILE A 15 10.64 -26.45 32.28
C ILE A 15 11.60 -25.63 31.42
N ALA A 16 12.90 -25.62 31.77
CA ALA A 16 13.93 -24.91 31.01
C ALA A 16 14.10 -25.48 29.59
N LEU A 17 14.03 -26.80 29.43
CA LEU A 17 14.14 -27.46 28.11
C LEU A 17 12.95 -27.11 27.21
N ASN A 18 11.72 -27.19 27.74
CA ASN A 18 10.52 -26.80 26.99
C ASN A 18 10.54 -25.32 26.59
N LEU A 19 10.96 -24.43 27.49
CA LEU A 19 11.08 -23.00 27.20
C LEU A 19 12.17 -22.74 26.14
N SER A 20 13.29 -23.46 26.21
CA SER A 20 14.37 -23.35 25.22
C SER A 20 13.90 -23.74 23.82
N ILE A 21 13.17 -24.86 23.69
CA ILE A 21 12.62 -25.31 22.40
C ILE A 21 11.63 -24.29 21.83
N LEU A 22 10.73 -23.74 22.67
CA LEU A 22 9.76 -22.72 22.26
C LEU A 22 10.44 -21.40 21.85
N SER A 23 11.48 -20.99 22.57
CA SER A 23 12.24 -19.77 22.23
C SER A 23 13.05 -19.93 20.93
N ALA A 24 13.59 -21.12 20.67
CA ALA A 24 14.34 -21.41 19.45
C ALA A 24 13.44 -21.42 18.20
N THR A 25 12.21 -21.93 18.30
CA THR A 25 11.25 -21.87 17.18
C THR A 25 10.76 -20.45 16.91
N MET A 26 10.56 -19.63 17.95
CA MET A 26 10.18 -18.21 17.79
C MET A 26 11.31 -17.36 17.17
N LEU A 27 12.58 -17.70 17.41
CA LEU A 27 13.73 -17.03 16.76
C LEU A 27 13.90 -17.46 15.29
N SER A 28 13.42 -18.65 14.92
CA SER A 28 13.44 -19.15 13.54
C SER A 28 12.33 -18.57 12.67
N ASN A 29 11.30 -17.97 13.27
CA ASN A 29 10.27 -17.23 12.54
C ASN A 29 10.81 -15.84 12.18
N ASN A 30 11.84 -15.81 11.35
CA ASN A 30 12.06 -14.68 10.46
C ASN A 30 10.95 -14.73 9.41
N ASP A 31 9.72 -14.36 9.81
CA ASP A 31 8.77 -13.83 8.86
C ASP A 31 9.43 -12.57 8.32
N THR A 32 10.25 -12.75 7.28
CA THR A 32 10.72 -11.67 6.45
C THR A 32 9.44 -11.06 5.91
N HIS A 33 9.01 -9.96 6.54
CA HIS A 33 7.97 -9.09 5.99
C HIS A 33 8.24 -9.02 4.50
N ALA A 34 7.30 -9.58 3.72
CA ALA A 34 7.47 -9.82 2.29
C ALA A 34 8.21 -8.62 1.71
N SER A 35 9.43 -8.86 1.21
CA SER A 35 10.34 -7.82 0.74
C SER A 35 9.54 -6.76 0.04
N VAL A 36 9.29 -5.63 0.72
CA VAL A 36 8.60 -4.52 0.08
C VAL A 36 9.50 -4.18 -1.10
N PRO A 37 9.01 -4.27 -2.35
CA PRO A 37 9.87 -4.01 -3.48
C PRO A 37 10.51 -2.64 -3.26
N ASN A 38 11.84 -2.57 -3.28
CA ASN A 38 12.59 -1.32 -3.19
C ASN A 38 12.24 -0.49 -4.43
N LEU A 39 11.14 0.25 -4.34
CA LEU A 39 10.76 1.21 -5.35
C LEU A 39 11.74 2.38 -5.27
N PRO A 40 12.25 2.88 -6.40
CA PRO A 40 13.05 4.09 -6.42
C PRO A 40 12.16 5.28 -6.06
N VAL A 41 12.23 5.70 -4.79
CA VAL A 41 11.50 6.86 -4.26
C VAL A 41 12.36 8.12 -4.41
N ASN A 42 11.73 9.20 -4.83
CA ASN A 42 12.34 10.53 -4.91
C ASN A 42 12.57 11.12 -3.51
N LYS A 43 13.37 12.20 -3.40
CA LYS A 43 13.64 12.85 -2.09
C LYS A 43 12.41 13.42 -1.40
N ASP A 44 11.35 13.70 -2.16
CA ASP A 44 10.06 14.21 -1.70
C ASP A 44 9.04 13.10 -1.37
N GLY A 45 9.42 11.82 -1.49
CA GLY A 45 8.53 10.69 -1.24
C GLY A 45 7.70 10.23 -2.44
N SER A 46 7.80 10.90 -3.59
CA SER A 46 7.08 10.51 -4.81
C SER A 46 7.77 9.36 -5.57
N ILE A 47 7.06 8.71 -6.49
CA ILE A 47 7.58 7.64 -7.36
C ILE A 47 7.38 8.03 -8.83
N ASN A 48 8.45 7.97 -9.62
CA ASN A 48 8.36 8.14 -11.07
C ASN A 48 7.92 6.82 -11.72
N VAL A 49 6.73 6.80 -12.32
CA VAL A 49 6.21 5.65 -13.06
C VAL A 49 6.30 5.94 -14.55
N ARG A 50 6.97 5.06 -15.31
CA ARG A 50 6.98 5.12 -16.78
C ARG A 50 5.99 4.10 -17.33
N LEU A 51 5.00 4.56 -18.08
CA LEU A 51 4.07 3.69 -18.78
C LEU A 51 4.71 3.24 -20.10
N SER A 52 5.00 1.95 -20.21
CA SER A 52 5.62 1.34 -21.40
C SER A 52 4.59 0.82 -22.40
N ASN A 53 3.33 0.66 -21.98
CA ASN A 53 2.21 0.31 -22.84
C ASN A 53 1.24 1.50 -22.87
N THR A 54 0.97 2.01 -24.08
CA THR A 54 0.40 3.34 -24.31
C THR A 54 -1.03 3.30 -24.84
N GLU A 55 -1.69 2.14 -24.85
CA GLU A 55 -3.01 2.04 -25.48
C GLU A 55 -4.09 2.78 -24.67
N THR A 56 -4.24 2.48 -23.39
CA THR A 56 -5.24 3.16 -22.54
C THR A 56 -4.74 3.25 -21.11
N ILE A 57 -4.91 4.43 -20.52
CA ILE A 57 -4.62 4.67 -19.10
C ILE A 57 -5.93 5.14 -18.46
N ASP A 58 -6.39 4.40 -17.47
CA ASP A 58 -7.50 4.82 -16.63
C ASP A 58 -6.97 5.73 -15.52
N VAL A 59 -7.46 6.97 -15.48
CA VAL A 59 -7.05 7.99 -14.52
C VAL A 59 -8.27 8.57 -13.82
N ASN A 60 -8.20 8.62 -12.49
CA ASN A 60 -9.19 9.33 -11.69
C ASN A 60 -8.69 10.74 -11.38
N ILE A 61 -9.34 11.73 -11.97
CA ILE A 61 -9.03 13.15 -11.74
C ILE A 61 -10.00 13.69 -10.70
N SER A 62 -9.49 13.99 -9.50
CA SER A 62 -10.32 14.54 -8.41
C SER A 62 -10.52 16.06 -8.49
N ARG A 63 -9.55 16.78 -9.07
CA ARG A 63 -9.60 18.24 -9.21
C ARG A 63 -8.62 18.73 -10.27
N ILE A 64 -9.05 19.73 -11.04
CA ILE A 64 -8.21 20.54 -11.92
C ILE A 64 -8.41 22.00 -11.50
N SER A 65 -7.32 22.76 -11.36
CA SER A 65 -7.35 24.19 -11.08
C SER A 65 -6.33 24.88 -11.98
N THR A 66 -6.82 25.77 -12.85
CA THR A 66 -6.01 26.55 -13.78
C THR A 66 -6.18 28.04 -13.48
N MET A 67 -5.16 28.83 -13.76
CA MET A 67 -5.25 30.29 -13.59
C MET A 67 -5.98 30.94 -14.77
N ASP A 68 -5.82 30.37 -15.97
CA ASP A 68 -6.45 30.81 -17.21
C ASP A 68 -7.34 29.68 -17.78
N GLU A 69 -7.64 29.75 -19.09
CA GLU A 69 -8.49 28.82 -19.82
C GLU A 69 -7.88 27.41 -19.91
N LEU A 70 -8.74 26.39 -19.72
CA LEU A 70 -8.41 24.99 -19.90
C LEU A 70 -9.14 24.45 -21.14
N ASP A 71 -8.37 24.12 -22.18
CA ASP A 71 -8.90 23.49 -23.39
C ASP A 71 -9.14 21.99 -23.16
N VAL A 72 -10.37 21.52 -23.43
CA VAL A 72 -10.79 20.13 -23.22
C VAL A 72 -11.61 19.62 -24.40
N ASN A 73 -11.26 18.42 -24.89
CA ASN A 73 -12.06 17.71 -25.89
C ASN A 73 -12.97 16.72 -25.18
N VAL A 74 -14.27 17.01 -25.15
CA VAL A 74 -15.28 16.19 -24.48
C VAL A 74 -16.13 15.44 -25.51
N GLU A 75 -16.16 14.11 -25.42
CA GLU A 75 -16.99 13.27 -26.30
C GLU A 75 -18.41 13.09 -25.75
N GLU A 76 -18.55 12.92 -24.43
CA GLU A 76 -19.82 12.63 -23.77
C GLU A 76 -19.92 13.32 -22.40
N ILE A 77 -21.10 13.87 -22.08
CA ILE A 77 -21.42 14.41 -20.75
C ILE A 77 -22.78 13.83 -20.34
N GLY A 78 -22.83 13.17 -19.18
CA GLY A 78 -24.10 12.73 -18.56
C GLY A 78 -24.95 11.79 -19.43
N GLY A 79 -24.34 10.93 -20.24
CA GLY A 79 -25.08 10.01 -21.14
C GLY A 79 -25.39 10.56 -22.53
N GLY A 80 -25.03 11.82 -22.82
CA GLY A 80 -25.30 12.48 -24.10
C GLY A 80 -24.02 12.84 -24.85
N PHE A 81 -23.98 12.52 -26.14
CA PHE A 81 -22.88 12.93 -27.02
C PHE A 81 -22.88 14.44 -27.25
N VAL A 82 -21.71 15.07 -27.09
CA VAL A 82 -21.53 16.49 -27.38
C VAL A 82 -21.21 16.64 -28.87
N ARG A 83 -22.15 17.22 -29.64
CA ARG A 83 -22.04 17.30 -31.12
C ARG A 83 -22.05 18.73 -31.69
N HIS A 84 -21.76 19.76 -30.90
CA HIS A 84 -21.86 21.15 -31.37
C HIS A 84 -20.51 21.86 -31.48
N GLY A 85 -20.39 22.77 -32.47
CA GLY A 85 -19.25 23.68 -32.63
C GLY A 85 -19.42 25.05 -31.94
N GLY A 86 -20.48 25.22 -31.11
CA GLY A 86 -20.72 26.43 -30.32
C GLY A 86 -20.22 26.32 -28.86
N PRO A 87 -20.53 27.30 -28.00
CA PRO A 87 -20.25 27.22 -26.56
C PRO A 87 -21.22 26.26 -25.84
N ILE A 88 -20.71 25.42 -24.93
CA ILE A 88 -21.55 24.53 -24.10
C ILE A 88 -22.18 25.36 -22.97
N PRO A 89 -23.52 25.41 -22.84
CA PRO A 89 -24.16 26.07 -21.70
C PRO A 89 -23.93 25.24 -20.42
N VAL A 90 -23.23 25.83 -19.46
CA VAL A 90 -22.99 25.23 -18.14
C VAL A 90 -23.74 26.00 -17.06
N LYS A 91 -24.21 25.29 -16.04
CA LYS A 91 -24.76 25.89 -14.83
C LYS A 91 -23.65 25.96 -13.78
N ILE A 92 -23.31 27.17 -13.36
CA ILE A 92 -22.39 27.38 -12.24
C ILE A 92 -23.23 27.29 -10.97
N GLU A 93 -22.87 26.38 -10.07
CA GLU A 93 -23.44 26.35 -8.72
C GLU A 93 -22.44 27.07 -7.80
N ASP A 94 -22.95 28.08 -7.09
CA ASP A 94 -22.21 28.90 -6.13
C ASP A 94 -21.91 28.13 -4.82
#